data_AF-X1EDX9-F1
#
_entry.id   AF-X1EDX9-F1
#
_cell.length_a   1.000
_cell.length_b   1.000
_cell.length_c   1.000
_cell.angle_alpha   90.00
_cell.angle_beta   90.00
_cell.angle_gamma   90.00
#
_symmetry.space_group_name_H-M   'P 1'
#
loop_
_entity.id
_entity.type
_entity.pdbx_description
1 polymer ?
#
loop_
_entity_poly.entity_id
_entity_poly.type
_entity_poly.pdbx_seq_one_letter_code
_entity_poly.pdbx_strand_id
1 'polypeptide(L)' 'MYVQTSHDPERQYSPLVLAQTAKAMNIKATVYYLGTGLRILKPGEAESI' A
#
# COMPACT_ATOMS: atom_id res chain seq x y z
N MET A 1 4.85 3.70 -10.18
CA MET A 1 3.43 3.70 -9.74
C MET A 1 3.08 2.29 -9.33
N TYR A 2 2.54 2.12 -8.14
CA TYR A 2 2.20 0.82 -7.55
C TYR A 2 0.68 0.78 -7.35
N VAL A 3 0.05 -0.36 -7.59
CA VAL A 3 -1.40 -0.51 -7.47
C VAL A 3 -1.70 -1.54 -6.40
N GLN A 4 -2.52 -1.16 -5.42
CA GLN A 4 -2.98 -2.04 -4.35
C GLN A 4 -4.46 -2.33 -4.51
N THR A 5 -4.80 -3.58 -4.86
CA THR A 5 -6.18 -4.00 -5.08
C THR A 5 -6.75 -4.89 -3.98
N SER A 6 -5.90 -5.52 -3.17
CA SER A 6 -6.32 -6.48 -2.15
C SER A 6 -6.36 -5.88 -0.74
N HIS A 7 -7.24 -6.40 0.10
CA HIS A 7 -7.24 -6.17 1.52
C HIS A 7 -6.39 -7.19 2.30
N ASP A 8 -5.91 -8.25 1.65
CA ASP A 8 -5.06 -9.26 2.29
C ASP A 8 -3.71 -8.65 2.70
N PRO A 9 -3.27 -8.79 3.97
CA PRO A 9 -2.04 -8.18 4.48
C PRO A 9 -0.79 -8.58 3.69
N GLU A 10 -0.64 -9.87 3.37
CA GLU A 10 0.51 -10.42 2.66
C GLU A 10 0.72 -9.74 1.29
N ARG A 11 -0.37 -9.34 0.62
CA ARG A 11 -0.32 -8.73 -0.71
C ARG A 11 -0.01 -7.24 -0.69
N GLN A 12 -0.06 -6.59 0.47
CA GLN A 12 0.23 -5.18 0.63
C GLN A 12 1.70 -4.88 0.86
N TYR A 13 2.45 -5.85 1.40
CA TYR A 13 3.87 -5.70 1.70
C TYR A 13 4.67 -5.26 0.47
N SER A 14 4.54 -5.97 -0.66
CA SER A 14 5.30 -5.67 -1.88
C SER A 14 5.13 -4.22 -2.37
N PRO A 15 3.92 -3.70 -2.64
CA PRO A 15 3.78 -2.34 -3.13
C PRO A 15 4.21 -1.27 -2.11
N LEU A 16 4.03 -1.51 -0.81
CA LEU A 16 4.46 -0.57 0.22
C LEU A 16 5.97 -0.53 0.39
N VAL A 17 6.63 -1.68 0.45
CA VAL A 17 8.09 -1.79 0.54
C VAL A 17 8.75 -1.17 -0.69
N LEU A 18 8.25 -1.47 -1.89
CA LEU A 18 8.79 -0.89 -3.12
C LEU A 18 8.60 0.63 -3.16
N ALA A 19 7.44 1.14 -2.70
CA ALA A 19 7.20 2.58 -2.62
C ALA A 19 8.12 3.26 -1.59
N GLN A 20 8.37 2.62 -0.45
CA GLN A 20 9.32 3.12 0.56
C GLN A 20 10.76 3.14 0.03
N THR A 21 11.19 2.08 -0.66
CA THR A 21 12.51 2.02 -1.29
C THR A 21 12.67 3.12 -2.35
N ALA A 22 11.67 3.31 -3.22
CA ALA A 22 11.68 4.39 -4.20
C ALA A 22 11.78 5.78 -3.51
N LYS A 23 11.03 6.00 -2.43
CA LYS A 23 11.12 7.23 -1.62
C LYS A 23 12.52 7.43 -1.04
N ALA A 24 13.14 6.38 -0.50
CA ALA A 24 14.50 6.43 0.05
C ALA A 24 15.56 6.77 -1.03
N MET A 25 15.28 6.41 -2.28
CA MET A 25 16.11 6.74 -3.44
C MET A 25 15.78 8.12 -4.05
N ASN A 26 14.98 8.96 -3.37
CA ASN A 26 14.47 10.24 -3.90
C ASN A 26 13.67 10.10 -5.21
N ILE A 27 13.04 8.94 -5.45
CA ILE A 27 12.14 8.71 -6.58
C ILE A 27 10.69 8.98 -6.13
N LYS A 28 9.93 9.73 -6.93
CA LYS A 28 8.51 9.96 -6.66
C LYS A 28 7.72 8.65 -6.78
N ALA A 29 7.27 8.14 -5.64
CA ALA A 29 6.40 6.96 -5.56
C ALA A 29 4.93 7.38 -5.39
N THR A 30 4.04 6.70 -6.13
CA THR A 30 2.59 6.82 -5.97
C THR A 30 2.02 5.42 -5.79
N VAL A 31 1.29 5.20 -4.70
CA VAL A 31 0.51 3.99 -4.43
C VAL A 31 -0.96 4.30 -4.69
N TYR A 32 -1.58 3.56 -5.61
CA TYR A 32 -2.96 3.75 -6.02
C TYR A 32 -3.81 2.60 -5.49
N TYR A 33 -4.74 2.93 -4.59
CA TYR A 33 -5.62 1.95 -3.96
C TYR A 33 -6.91 1.78 -4.77
N LEU A 34 -7.31 0.54 -4.99
CA LEU A 34 -8.48 0.16 -5.78
C LEU A 34 -9.24 -0.99 -5.13
N GLY A 35 -10.55 -1.07 -5.37
CA GLY A 35 -11.37 -2.21 -4.96
C GLY A 35 -11.34 -2.46 -3.45
N THR A 36 -11.08 -3.71 -3.03
CA THR A 36 -11.03 -4.07 -1.61
C THR A 36 -9.82 -3.48 -0.90
N GLY A 37 -8.75 -3.16 -1.62
CA GLY A 37 -7.57 -2.46 -1.10
C GLY A 37 -7.88 -1.09 -0.49
N LEU A 38 -8.99 -0.43 -0.86
CA LEU A 38 -9.40 0.83 -0.24
C LEU A 38 -9.75 0.69 1.25
N ARG A 39 -10.15 -0.51 1.70
CA ARG A 39 -10.59 -0.73 3.09
C ARG A 39 -9.48 -0.43 4.09
N ILE A 40 -8.22 -0.67 3.74
CA ILE A 40 -7.12 -0.41 4.66
C ILE A 40 -6.87 1.08 4.95
N LEU A 41 -7.39 1.97 4.09
CA LEU A 41 -7.28 3.40 4.33
C LEU A 41 -8.26 3.89 5.40
N LYS A 42 -9.16 3.02 5.88
CA LYS A 42 -10.04 3.35 7.00
C LYS A 42 -9.21 3.51 8.28
N PRO A 43 -9.42 4.59 9.05
CA PRO A 43 -8.78 4.73 10.35
C PRO A 43 -9.05 3.52 11.25
N GLY A 44 -8.02 3.01 11.92
CA GLY A 44 -8.10 1.83 12.80
C GLY A 44 -8.04 0.47 12.09
N GLU A 45 -8.24 0.40 10.77
CA GLU A 45 -8.22 -0.90 10.06
C GLU A 45 -6.83 -1.54 10.09
N ALA A 46 -5.77 -0.74 9.96
CA ALA A 46 -4.39 -1.22 10.02
C ALA A 46 -3.99 -1.82 11.39
N GLU A 47 -4.71 -1.47 12.45
CA GLU A 47 -4.45 -1.97 13.82
C GLU A 47 -5.08 -3.35 14.06
N SER A 48 -6.02 -3.75 13.20
CA SER A 48 -6.72 -5.04 13.27
C SER A 48 -6.02 -6.18 12.51
N ILE A 49 -4.82 -5.90 11.96
CA ILE A 49 -4.03 -6.79 11.10
C ILE A 49 -2.80 -7.30 11.85
#